data_AF-A0A9Q9YMF7-F1
#
_entry.id   AF-A0A9Q9YMF7-F1
#
_cell.length_a   1.000
_cell.length_b   1.000
_cell.length_c   1.000
_cell.angle_alpha   90.00
_cell.angle_beta   90.00
_cell.angle_gamma   90.00
#
_symmetry.space_group_name_H-M   'P 1'
#
loop_
_entity.id
_entity.type
_entity.pdbx_description
1 polymer ?
#
loop_
_entity_poly.entity_id
_entity_poly.type
_entity_poly.pdbx_seq_one_letter_code
_entity_poly.pdbx_strand_id
1 'polypeptide(L)'
;MHFPIDYEIGAGNFSAFVFRIKKRQHEGLATYFRRSKLKLLEQYDIMLSQALTADPLHRELLEKVSTNPSLMEKIGNRSTVLQVTVLQSLSDPSRILCVGNTHLYWHPKGGNVRLVQMAVALKHMTQVVTEKHPGASLIFSGDFNSTPSSSLFQLVCEGYVSENHDDWPSNGPEEQIQVGLMNPFQLASARGVPAYTNYVGGFQGCLDYIFVEPHVLQVEQVIPLPGLQEVTTCVALPSISHPSDHIQHSTITAF
;
A
#
# COMPACT_ATOMS: atom_id res chain seq x y z
N MET A 1 -4.24 24.51 7.38
CA MET A 1 -5.55 24.17 7.95
C MET A 1 -5.62 22.66 8.03
N HIS A 2 -5.49 22.11 9.23
CA HIS A 2 -5.72 20.71 9.55
C HIS A 2 -7.13 20.64 10.17
N PHE A 3 -7.82 19.48 10.11
CA PHE A 3 -9.23 19.16 10.48
C PHE A 3 -10.23 19.16 9.30
N PRO A 4 -10.97 18.03 9.08
CA PRO A 4 -12.06 17.58 9.96
C PRO A 4 -12.10 16.08 10.37
N ILE A 5 -11.22 15.22 9.86
CA ILE A 5 -11.32 13.75 10.08
C ILE A 5 -11.18 13.38 11.57
N ASP A 6 -10.30 14.05 12.31
CA ASP A 6 -10.02 13.71 13.71
C ASP A 6 -11.21 13.96 14.65
N TYR A 7 -12.10 14.89 14.32
CA TYR A 7 -13.25 15.25 15.16
C TYR A 7 -14.39 14.22 15.01
N GLU A 8 -14.65 13.74 13.79
CA GLU A 8 -15.66 12.72 13.52
C GLU A 8 -15.18 11.31 13.91
N ILE A 9 -13.91 10.99 13.65
CA ILE A 9 -13.34 9.68 14.01
C ILE A 9 -13.20 9.52 15.53
N GLY A 10 -12.90 10.60 16.27
CA GLY A 10 -12.90 10.61 17.74
C GLY A 10 -14.29 10.43 18.38
N ALA A 11 -15.37 10.69 17.62
CA ALA A 11 -16.75 10.37 18.02
C ALA A 11 -17.14 8.92 17.68
N GLY A 12 -16.53 8.33 16.65
CA GLY A 12 -16.45 6.88 16.47
C GLY A 12 -15.51 6.27 17.50
N ASN A 13 -15.58 4.97 17.76
CA ASN A 13 -14.70 4.30 18.75
C ASN A 13 -13.21 4.20 18.32
N PHE A 14 -12.68 5.15 17.54
CA PHE A 14 -11.29 5.23 17.09
C PHE A 14 -10.62 6.43 17.78
N SER A 15 -9.83 6.15 18.81
CA SER A 15 -9.30 7.19 19.69
C SER A 15 -7.82 7.51 19.45
N ALA A 16 -7.15 6.84 18.50
CA ALA A 16 -5.76 7.12 18.13
C ALA A 16 -5.56 7.06 16.63
N PHE A 17 -4.64 7.89 16.16
CA PHE A 17 -4.20 7.90 14.78
C PHE A 17 -2.73 8.27 14.69
N VAL A 18 -2.11 7.88 13.59
CA VAL A 18 -0.88 8.50 13.15
C VAL A 18 -1.00 8.99 11.73
N PHE A 19 -0.52 10.21 11.49
CA PHE A 19 -0.55 10.88 10.21
C PHE A 19 0.87 11.18 9.71
N ARG A 20 1.10 10.98 8.42
CA ARG A 20 2.38 11.25 7.77
C ARG A 20 2.18 12.09 6.51
N ILE A 21 2.64 13.33 6.55
CA ILE A 21 2.64 14.25 5.39
C ILE A 21 3.73 13.86 4.41
N LYS A 22 3.41 13.82 3.11
CA LYS A 22 4.41 13.69 2.04
C LYS A 22 5.09 15.05 1.87
N LYS A 23 6.41 15.16 2.10
CA LYS A 23 7.17 16.43 2.14
C LYS A 23 7.01 17.37 0.92
N ARG A 24 6.53 16.86 -0.23
CA ARG A 24 6.35 17.62 -1.48
C ARG A 24 4.89 17.68 -1.96
N GLN A 25 3.93 17.23 -1.15
CA GLN A 25 2.49 17.25 -1.49
C GLN A 25 1.68 17.78 -0.30
N HIS A 26 0.45 18.23 -0.58
CA HIS A 26 -0.49 18.70 0.45
C HIS A 26 -1.36 17.56 1.04
N GLU A 27 -1.05 16.31 0.69
CA GLU A 27 -1.73 15.09 1.17
C GLU A 27 -0.74 14.15 1.91
N GLY A 28 -1.30 13.16 2.61
CA GLY A 28 -0.54 12.24 3.46
C GLY A 28 -1.22 10.91 3.65
N LEU A 29 -0.62 10.07 4.48
CA LEU A 29 -1.16 8.76 4.87
C LEU A 29 -1.59 8.82 6.33
N ALA A 30 -2.68 8.12 6.66
CA ALA A 30 -3.17 8.00 8.01
C ALA A 30 -3.49 6.54 8.35
N THR A 31 -3.13 6.14 9.57
CA THR A 31 -3.56 4.87 10.17
C THR A 31 -4.30 5.19 11.46
N TYR A 32 -5.58 4.82 11.52
CA TYR A 32 -6.42 4.95 12.71
C TYR A 32 -6.59 3.57 13.37
N PHE A 33 -6.57 3.52 14.71
CA PHE A 33 -6.79 2.28 15.44
C PHE A 33 -7.58 2.51 16.74
N ARG A 34 -8.31 1.48 17.16
CA ARG A 34 -9.15 1.53 18.36
C ARG A 34 -8.31 1.29 19.60
N ARG A 35 -8.09 2.32 20.43
CA ARG A 35 -7.29 2.18 21.68
C ARG A 35 -7.85 1.18 22.67
N SER A 36 -9.15 0.88 22.62
CA SER A 36 -9.75 -0.13 23.50
C SER A 36 -9.41 -1.57 23.09
N LYS A 37 -8.80 -1.77 21.91
CA LYS A 37 -8.38 -3.08 21.41
C LYS A 37 -6.88 -3.16 21.14
N LEU A 38 -6.26 -2.04 20.75
CA LEU A 38 -4.90 -1.99 20.25
C LEU A 38 -4.10 -0.90 20.94
N LYS A 39 -2.84 -1.20 21.23
CA LYS A 39 -1.83 -0.26 21.72
C LYS A 39 -0.79 -0.01 20.63
N LEU A 40 -0.48 1.25 20.35
CA LEU A 40 0.67 1.59 19.52
C LEU A 40 1.97 1.23 20.23
N LEU A 41 2.80 0.42 19.57
CA LEU A 41 4.16 0.14 20.02
C LEU A 41 5.13 1.12 19.38
N GLU A 42 5.28 1.07 18.06
CA GLU A 42 6.30 1.83 17.32
C GLU A 42 5.84 2.18 15.90
N GLN A 43 6.61 3.05 15.24
CA GLN A 43 6.42 3.44 13.85
C GLN A 43 7.73 3.39 13.07
N TYR A 44 7.63 3.00 11.81
CA TYR A 44 8.78 2.85 10.90
C TYR A 44 8.52 3.51 9.54
N ASP A 45 7.93 4.70 9.52
CA ASP A 45 7.58 5.40 8.29
C ASP A 45 8.82 5.80 7.47
N ILE A 46 8.80 5.53 6.16
CA ILE A 46 9.90 5.87 5.25
C ILE A 46 9.40 6.59 4.00
N MET A 47 10.24 7.47 3.45
CA MET A 47 10.09 7.92 2.06
C MET A 47 10.84 6.93 1.17
N LEU A 48 10.14 6.28 0.25
CA LEU A 48 10.69 5.15 -0.51
C LEU A 48 11.92 5.52 -1.32
N SER A 49 11.93 6.72 -1.93
CA SER A 49 13.08 7.23 -2.67
C SER A 49 14.30 7.47 -1.77
N GLN A 50 14.10 8.02 -0.57
CA GLN A 50 15.18 8.24 0.39
C GLN A 50 15.73 6.92 0.92
N ALA A 51 14.86 5.98 1.28
CA ALA A 51 15.25 4.65 1.72
C ALA A 51 16.10 3.94 0.65
N LEU A 52 15.64 3.91 -0.61
CA LEU A 52 16.39 3.33 -1.72
C LEU A 52 17.82 3.90 -1.83
N THR A 53 17.98 5.22 -1.69
CA THR A 53 19.27 5.90 -1.91
C THR A 53 20.21 5.88 -0.71
N ALA A 54 19.68 5.86 0.52
CA ALA A 54 20.46 6.17 1.72
C ALA A 54 20.55 4.99 2.70
N ASP A 55 19.61 4.04 2.64
CA ASP A 55 19.61 2.90 3.56
C ASP A 55 20.40 1.72 2.95
N PRO A 56 21.44 1.21 3.64
CA PRO A 56 22.17 0.02 3.22
C PRO A 56 21.29 -1.22 2.97
N LEU A 57 20.10 -1.29 3.59
CA LEU A 57 19.12 -2.36 3.38
C LEU A 57 18.73 -2.56 1.91
N HIS A 58 18.78 -1.48 1.11
CA HIS A 58 18.35 -1.47 -0.29
C HIS A 58 19.52 -1.41 -1.28
N ARG A 59 20.77 -1.63 -0.84
CA ARG A 59 21.97 -1.50 -1.69
C ARG A 59 21.90 -2.32 -2.98
N GLU A 60 21.51 -3.58 -2.91
CA GLU A 60 21.42 -4.45 -4.09
C GLU A 60 20.40 -3.94 -5.12
N LEU A 61 19.24 -3.47 -4.65
CA LEU A 61 18.23 -2.87 -5.50
C LEU A 61 18.71 -1.54 -6.09
N LEU A 62 19.37 -0.71 -5.28
CA LEU A 62 19.95 0.56 -5.72
C LEU A 62 20.99 0.35 -6.83
N GLU A 63 21.86 -0.64 -6.71
CA GLU A 63 22.85 -0.98 -7.74
C GLU A 63 22.17 -1.32 -9.07
N LYS A 64 21.10 -2.11 -9.05
CA LYS A 64 20.32 -2.45 -10.24
C LYS A 64 19.61 -1.25 -10.84
N VAL A 65 18.92 -0.44 -10.03
CA VAL A 65 18.19 0.75 -10.50
C VAL A 65 19.17 1.81 -11.04
N SER A 66 20.35 1.94 -10.44
CA SER A 66 21.38 2.90 -10.87
C SER A 66 21.98 2.60 -12.25
N THR A 67 21.77 1.40 -12.80
CA THR A 67 22.13 1.10 -14.19
C THR A 67 21.31 1.91 -15.21
N ASN A 68 20.17 2.47 -14.78
CA ASN A 68 19.32 3.32 -15.60
C ASN A 68 19.14 4.71 -14.95
N PRO A 69 19.91 5.74 -15.38
CA PRO A 69 19.82 7.08 -14.80
C PRO A 69 18.44 7.74 -14.94
N SER A 70 17.71 7.47 -16.03
CA SER A 70 16.37 8.04 -16.27
C SER A 70 15.35 7.52 -15.24
N LEU A 71 15.33 6.20 -15.03
CA LEU A 71 14.48 5.60 -14.00
C LEU A 71 14.88 6.06 -12.59
N MET A 72 16.19 6.13 -12.32
CA MET A 72 16.71 6.57 -11.03
C MET A 72 16.30 8.02 -10.71
N GLU A 73 16.43 8.93 -11.66
CA GLU A 73 15.97 10.31 -11.53
C GLU A 73 14.45 10.38 -11.29
N LYS A 74 13.69 9.60 -12.05
CA LYS A 74 12.22 9.54 -11.91
C LYS A 74 11.82 9.13 -10.49
N ILE A 75 12.43 8.06 -9.95
CA ILE A 75 12.20 7.56 -8.59
C ILE A 75 12.66 8.59 -7.55
N GLY A 76 13.87 9.15 -7.70
CA GLY A 76 14.43 10.15 -6.78
C GLY A 76 13.57 11.41 -6.66
N ASN A 77 12.84 11.75 -7.72
CA ASN A 77 11.92 12.88 -7.72
C ASN A 77 10.55 12.58 -7.07
N ARG A 78 10.26 11.33 -6.69
CA ARG A 78 9.02 10.97 -6.00
C ARG A 78 9.14 11.17 -4.50
N SER A 79 8.03 11.60 -3.90
CA SER A 79 7.88 11.73 -2.44
C SER A 79 6.94 10.68 -1.86
N THR A 80 6.77 9.54 -2.55
CA THR A 80 5.98 8.41 -2.09
C THR A 80 6.50 7.93 -0.75
N VAL A 81 5.57 7.72 0.18
CA VAL A 81 5.83 7.32 1.55
C VAL A 81 5.18 5.96 1.78
N LEU A 82 5.85 5.12 2.57
CA LEU A 82 5.26 3.98 3.24
C LEU A 82 5.10 4.35 4.72
N GLN A 83 3.88 4.29 5.23
CA GLN A 83 3.58 4.37 6.65
C GLN A 83 3.59 2.96 7.23
N VAL A 84 4.31 2.75 8.34
CA VAL A 84 4.38 1.45 9.02
C VAL A 84 4.10 1.65 10.49
N THR A 85 3.01 1.05 10.97
CA THR A 85 2.54 1.18 12.36
C THR A 85 2.50 -0.19 13.01
N VAL A 86 3.22 -0.36 14.12
CA VAL A 86 3.22 -1.61 14.89
C VAL A 86 2.25 -1.48 16.07
N LEU A 87 1.27 -2.37 16.12
CA LEU A 87 0.19 -2.37 17.09
C LEU A 87 0.16 -3.69 17.87
N GLN A 88 -0.05 -3.63 19.17
CA GLN A 88 -0.22 -4.80 20.03
C GLN A 88 -1.67 -4.95 20.45
N SER A 89 -2.19 -6.17 20.44
CA SER A 89 -3.51 -6.47 21.01
C SER A 89 -3.52 -6.29 22.54
N LEU A 90 -4.55 -5.62 23.05
CA LEU A 90 -4.75 -5.47 24.49
C LEU A 90 -5.33 -6.73 25.14
N SER A 91 -6.06 -7.55 24.39
CA SER A 91 -6.63 -8.81 24.91
C SER A 91 -5.63 -9.96 24.88
N ASP A 92 -4.65 -9.90 23.98
CA ASP A 92 -3.57 -10.89 23.87
C ASP A 92 -2.25 -10.19 23.50
N PRO A 93 -1.41 -9.81 24.47
CA PRO A 93 -0.16 -9.11 24.21
C PRO A 93 0.86 -9.87 23.35
N SER A 94 0.67 -11.18 23.13
CA SER A 94 1.51 -11.95 22.20
C SER A 94 1.18 -11.65 20.74
N ARG A 95 0.00 -11.09 20.45
CA ARG A 95 -0.43 -10.71 19.09
C ARG A 95 0.03 -9.30 18.76
N ILE A 96 0.95 -9.22 17.81
CA ILE A 96 1.49 -7.98 17.28
C ILE A 96 1.12 -7.90 15.79
N LEU A 97 0.60 -6.75 15.37
CA LEU A 97 0.30 -6.41 13.99
C LEU A 97 1.30 -5.40 13.46
N CYS A 98 1.85 -5.66 12.29
CA CYS A 98 2.55 -4.69 11.47
C CYS A 98 1.59 -4.18 10.39
N VAL A 99 1.20 -2.91 10.46
CA VAL A 99 0.26 -2.29 9.51
C VAL A 99 1.02 -1.37 8.58
N GLY A 100 1.20 -1.81 7.34
CA GLY A 100 1.67 -0.99 6.22
C GLY A 100 0.52 -0.23 5.57
N ASN A 101 0.76 1.04 5.22
CA ASN A 101 -0.13 1.88 4.43
C ASN A 101 0.70 2.66 3.39
N THR A 102 0.27 2.69 2.14
CA THR A 102 0.97 3.43 1.07
C THR A 102 0.00 4.00 0.04
N HIS A 103 0.51 4.94 -0.76
CA HIS A 103 -0.16 5.42 -1.96
C HIS A 103 0.92 5.55 -3.06
N LEU A 104 0.98 4.55 -3.94
CA LEU A 104 2.06 4.39 -4.93
C LEU A 104 1.94 5.36 -6.11
N TYR A 105 2.96 5.36 -6.97
CA TYR A 105 3.01 6.27 -8.11
C TYR A 105 1.85 6.04 -9.11
N TRP A 106 1.07 7.10 -9.34
CA TRP A 106 -0.18 7.09 -10.09
C TRP A 106 -0.06 6.91 -11.61
N HIS A 107 1.08 7.25 -12.22
CA HIS A 107 1.14 7.37 -13.68
C HIS A 107 0.87 6.02 -14.37
N PRO A 108 0.00 5.95 -15.40
CA PRO A 108 -0.37 4.68 -16.03
C PRO A 108 0.83 3.86 -16.53
N LYS A 109 1.81 4.54 -17.14
CA LYS A 109 3.08 3.95 -17.62
C LYS A 109 4.16 3.79 -16.53
N GLY A 110 3.79 3.89 -15.26
CA GLY A 110 4.72 3.87 -14.12
C GLY A 110 4.94 2.49 -13.49
N GLY A 111 4.73 1.39 -14.23
CA GLY A 111 4.82 0.03 -13.69
C GLY A 111 6.18 -0.28 -13.08
N ASN A 112 7.26 0.08 -13.78
CA ASN A 112 8.63 -0.05 -13.31
C ASN A 112 8.91 0.73 -12.02
N VAL A 113 8.42 1.97 -11.92
CA VAL A 113 8.53 2.79 -10.70
C VAL A 113 7.78 2.15 -9.54
N ARG A 114 6.56 1.65 -9.78
CA ARG A 114 5.75 0.96 -8.76
C ARG A 114 6.39 -0.34 -8.29
N LEU A 115 7.02 -1.12 -9.17
CA LEU A 115 7.77 -2.32 -8.81
C LEU A 115 8.95 -2.00 -7.89
N VAL A 116 9.74 -0.96 -8.21
CA VAL A 116 10.84 -0.54 -7.32
C VAL A 116 10.32 -0.04 -5.98
N GLN A 117 9.25 0.77 -5.98
CA GLN A 117 8.60 1.22 -4.75
C GLN A 117 8.11 0.06 -3.88
N MET A 118 7.48 -0.95 -4.50
CA MET A 118 7.01 -2.15 -3.83
C MET A 118 8.19 -2.95 -3.26
N ALA A 119 9.27 -3.15 -4.02
CA ALA A 119 10.45 -3.87 -3.55
C ALA A 119 11.08 -3.23 -2.30
N VAL A 120 11.20 -1.89 -2.30
CA VAL A 120 11.65 -1.13 -1.12
C VAL A 120 10.69 -1.35 0.06
N ALA A 121 9.38 -1.24 -0.17
CA ALA A 121 8.38 -1.40 0.87
C ALA A 121 8.37 -2.80 1.50
N LEU A 122 8.39 -3.86 0.68
CA LEU A 122 8.43 -5.25 1.14
C LEU A 122 9.70 -5.53 1.94
N LYS A 123 10.87 -5.11 1.44
CA LYS A 123 12.15 -5.29 2.15
C LYS A 123 12.18 -4.57 3.49
N HIS A 124 11.65 -3.35 3.54
CA HIS A 124 11.55 -2.57 4.78
C HIS A 124 10.62 -3.23 5.81
N MET A 125 9.41 -3.63 5.40
CA MET A 125 8.47 -4.31 6.30
C MET A 125 8.99 -5.68 6.74
N THR A 126 9.77 -6.37 5.90
CA THR A 126 10.45 -7.62 6.27
C THR A 126 11.36 -7.38 7.46
N GLN A 127 12.23 -6.37 7.39
CA GLN A 127 13.09 -6.01 8.52
C GLN A 127 12.28 -5.71 9.78
N VAL A 128 11.15 -5.00 9.65
CA VAL A 128 10.28 -4.69 10.78
C VAL A 128 9.73 -5.98 11.42
N VAL A 129 9.21 -6.93 10.65
CA VAL A 129 8.57 -8.14 11.20
C VAL A 129 9.53 -9.28 11.58
N THR A 130 10.79 -9.25 11.11
CA THR A 130 11.78 -10.29 11.42
C THR A 130 12.83 -9.86 12.43
N GLU A 131 13.24 -8.59 12.42
CA GLU A 131 14.32 -8.07 13.27
C GLU A 131 13.81 -7.18 14.40
N LYS A 132 12.83 -6.30 14.13
CA LYS A 132 12.36 -5.32 15.12
C LYS A 132 11.21 -5.85 15.98
N HIS A 133 10.25 -6.52 15.36
CA HIS A 133 9.08 -7.14 16.00
C HIS A 133 8.90 -8.56 15.47
N PRO A 134 9.77 -9.52 15.86
CA PRO A 134 9.75 -10.88 15.36
C PRO A 134 8.38 -11.54 15.50
N GLY A 135 7.80 -12.00 14.40
CA GLY A 135 6.52 -12.72 14.37
C GLY A 135 5.28 -11.83 14.33
N ALA A 136 5.42 -10.52 14.15
CA ALA A 136 4.29 -9.64 13.90
C ALA A 136 3.60 -10.00 12.58
N SER A 137 2.27 -10.15 12.59
CA SER A 137 1.48 -10.44 11.38
C SER A 137 1.32 -9.19 10.53
N LEU A 138 1.46 -9.32 9.20
CA LEU A 138 1.41 -8.18 8.28
C LEU A 138 0.00 -7.93 7.73
N ILE A 139 -0.45 -6.68 7.86
CA ILE A 139 -1.52 -6.11 7.05
C ILE A 139 -0.91 -5.01 6.19
N PHE A 140 -1.05 -5.08 4.88
CA PHE A 140 -0.56 -4.05 3.97
C PHE A 140 -1.69 -3.48 3.12
N SER A 141 -2.04 -2.23 3.39
CA SER A 141 -3.14 -1.52 2.75
C SER A 141 -2.66 -0.34 1.91
N GLY A 142 -3.51 0.14 1.02
CA GLY A 142 -3.22 1.37 0.29
C GLY A 142 -3.88 1.45 -1.09
N ASP A 143 -3.67 2.58 -1.74
CA ASP A 143 -3.84 2.75 -3.17
C ASP A 143 -2.53 2.37 -3.87
N PHE A 144 -2.53 1.23 -4.54
CA PHE A 144 -1.36 0.71 -5.22
C PHE A 144 -1.24 1.20 -6.66
N ASN A 145 -2.25 1.94 -7.17
CA ASN A 145 -2.32 2.39 -8.56
C ASN A 145 -2.00 1.28 -9.57
N SER A 146 -2.44 0.06 -9.26
CA SER A 146 -2.08 -1.17 -9.98
C SER A 146 -3.27 -2.11 -10.05
N THR A 147 -3.63 -2.54 -11.25
CA THR A 147 -4.74 -3.48 -11.47
C THR A 147 -4.36 -4.91 -11.11
N PRO A 148 -5.33 -5.84 -10.97
CA PRO A 148 -5.05 -7.25 -10.71
C PRO A 148 -4.20 -7.94 -11.79
N SER A 149 -4.17 -7.38 -13.01
CA SER A 149 -3.37 -7.87 -14.14
C SER A 149 -1.95 -7.29 -14.17
N SER A 150 -1.56 -6.45 -13.21
CA SER A 150 -0.25 -5.81 -13.18
C SER A 150 0.83 -6.72 -12.61
N SER A 151 2.09 -6.48 -12.99
CA SER A 151 3.25 -7.16 -12.38
C SER A 151 3.37 -6.87 -10.88
N LEU A 152 2.89 -5.71 -10.40
CA LEU A 152 2.89 -5.42 -8.97
C LEU A 152 1.96 -6.35 -8.21
N PHE A 153 0.73 -6.57 -8.71
CA PHE A 153 -0.19 -7.52 -8.10
C PHE A 153 0.36 -8.94 -8.16
N GLN A 154 0.99 -9.31 -9.29
CA GLN A 154 1.70 -10.57 -9.43
C GLN A 154 2.80 -10.74 -8.37
N LEU A 155 3.67 -9.74 -8.19
CA LEU A 155 4.73 -9.78 -7.17
C LEU A 155 4.16 -10.02 -5.78
N VAL A 156 3.08 -9.31 -5.43
CA VAL A 156 2.48 -9.40 -4.09
C VAL A 156 1.81 -10.75 -3.87
N CYS A 157 1.02 -11.25 -4.83
CA CYS A 157 0.19 -12.44 -4.64
C CYS A 157 0.83 -13.76 -5.09
N GLU A 158 1.65 -13.75 -6.14
CA GLU A 158 2.35 -14.94 -6.65
C GLU A 158 3.80 -15.05 -6.12
N GLY A 159 4.32 -13.95 -5.57
CA GLY A 159 5.58 -13.95 -4.85
C GLY A 159 6.81 -13.58 -5.68
N TYR A 160 6.67 -13.41 -6.99
CA TYR A 160 7.80 -13.18 -7.89
C TYR A 160 7.43 -12.40 -9.15
N VAL A 161 8.37 -11.58 -9.62
CA VAL A 161 8.37 -10.97 -10.97
C VAL A 161 9.74 -11.20 -11.60
N SER A 162 9.74 -11.65 -12.85
CA SER A 162 10.97 -11.95 -13.57
C SER A 162 11.72 -10.70 -14.03
N GLU A 163 13.03 -10.84 -14.23
CA GLU A 163 13.88 -9.78 -14.79
C GLU A 163 13.53 -9.41 -16.24
N ASN A 164 12.76 -10.27 -16.92
CA ASN A 164 12.35 -10.10 -18.31
C ASN A 164 10.86 -9.71 -18.43
N HIS A 165 10.20 -9.30 -17.35
CA HIS A 165 8.80 -8.90 -17.38
C HIS A 165 8.58 -7.63 -18.20
N ASP A 166 7.49 -7.58 -18.96
CA ASP A 166 7.10 -6.46 -19.84
C ASP A 166 6.80 -5.13 -19.11
N ASP A 167 6.77 -5.12 -17.78
CA ASP A 167 6.51 -3.92 -16.98
C ASP A 167 7.81 -3.15 -16.69
N TRP A 168 8.98 -3.77 -16.86
CA TRP A 168 10.27 -3.08 -16.77
C TRP A 168 10.42 -1.95 -17.80
N PRO A 169 10.05 -2.15 -19.08
CA PRO A 169 9.96 -1.07 -20.06
C PRO A 169 8.57 -0.40 -20.11
N SER A 170 7.79 -0.36 -19.03
CA SER A 170 6.40 0.18 -19.04
C SER A 170 6.27 1.64 -19.50
N ASN A 171 7.34 2.44 -19.39
CA ASN A 171 7.39 3.79 -19.96
C ASN A 171 8.25 3.91 -21.24
N GLY A 172 8.77 2.80 -21.77
CA GLY A 172 9.69 2.76 -22.90
C GLY A 172 10.99 2.00 -22.58
N PRO A 173 11.71 1.52 -23.60
CA PRO A 173 12.97 0.78 -23.42
C PRO A 173 14.07 1.59 -22.73
N GLU A 174 14.03 2.92 -22.79
CA GLU A 174 14.96 3.83 -22.15
C GLU A 174 14.92 3.81 -20.62
N GLU A 175 13.86 3.27 -20.01
CA GLU A 175 13.71 3.10 -18.57
C GLU A 175 13.75 1.64 -18.11
N GLN A 176 14.14 0.73 -18.99
CA GLN A 176 14.26 -0.68 -18.67
C GLN A 176 15.43 -0.95 -17.72
N ILE A 177 15.19 -1.87 -16.78
CA ILE A 177 16.21 -2.50 -15.94
C ILE A 177 15.99 -4.02 -15.94
N GLN A 178 17.04 -4.79 -15.63
CA GLN A 178 16.98 -6.24 -15.51
C GLN A 178 17.14 -6.64 -14.05
N VAL A 179 16.01 -6.84 -13.37
CA VAL A 179 15.99 -7.27 -11.97
C VAL A 179 14.80 -8.19 -11.70
N GLY A 180 15.06 -9.36 -11.13
CA GLY A 180 14.02 -10.21 -10.56
C GLY A 180 13.66 -9.73 -9.16
N LEU A 181 12.36 -9.67 -8.86
CA LEU A 181 11.86 -9.29 -7.54
C LEU A 181 11.18 -10.48 -6.88
N MET A 182 11.40 -10.64 -5.57
CA MET A 182 10.74 -11.65 -4.75
C MET A 182 9.99 -10.96 -3.61
N ASN A 183 8.80 -11.45 -3.31
CA ASN A 183 8.05 -11.10 -2.11
C ASN A 183 8.36 -12.14 -1.02
N PRO A 184 8.93 -11.72 0.13
CA PRO A 184 9.21 -12.64 1.24
C PRO A 184 7.94 -13.04 2.02
N PHE A 185 6.80 -12.43 1.74
CA PHE A 185 5.52 -12.72 2.36
C PHE A 185 4.62 -13.56 1.46
N GLN A 186 3.68 -14.30 2.07
CA GLN A 186 2.60 -14.96 1.36
C GLN A 186 1.34 -14.10 1.50
N LEU A 187 1.16 -13.11 0.62
CA LEU A 187 0.07 -12.13 0.73
C LEU A 187 -1.09 -12.45 -0.22
N ALA A 188 -2.30 -12.23 0.27
CA ALA A 188 -3.52 -12.31 -0.52
C ALA A 188 -4.39 -11.07 -0.28
N SER A 189 -5.12 -10.62 -1.30
CA SER A 189 -6.10 -9.54 -1.15
C SER A 189 -7.27 -10.05 -0.29
N ALA A 190 -7.48 -9.44 0.88
CA ALA A 190 -8.53 -9.83 1.82
C ALA A 190 -9.94 -9.76 1.22
N ARG A 191 -10.17 -8.81 0.29
CA ARG A 191 -11.44 -8.66 -0.44
C ARG A 191 -11.51 -9.54 -1.71
N GLY A 192 -10.38 -10.03 -2.19
CA GLY A 192 -10.24 -10.49 -3.57
C GLY A 192 -10.06 -9.32 -4.55
N VAL A 193 -10.56 -9.49 -5.77
CA VAL A 193 -10.34 -8.57 -6.89
C VAL A 193 -11.67 -8.02 -7.42
N PRO A 194 -12.24 -6.96 -6.79
CA PRO A 194 -13.47 -6.35 -7.31
C PRO A 194 -13.26 -5.78 -8.72
N ALA A 195 -14.35 -5.56 -9.46
CA ALA A 195 -14.28 -4.98 -10.80
C ALA A 195 -13.63 -3.58 -10.79
N TYR A 196 -13.91 -2.79 -9.77
CA TYR A 196 -13.36 -1.47 -9.58
C TYR A 196 -13.33 -1.07 -8.11
N THR A 197 -12.39 -0.19 -7.80
CA THR A 197 -12.26 0.52 -6.52
C THR A 197 -12.11 2.01 -6.77
N ASN A 198 -11.62 2.39 -7.95
CA ASN A 198 -11.73 3.73 -8.52
C ASN A 198 -12.71 3.71 -9.72
N TYR A 199 -13.62 4.68 -9.79
CA TYR A 199 -14.60 4.79 -10.88
C TYR A 199 -14.80 6.25 -11.31
N VAL A 200 -14.12 6.65 -12.38
CA VAL A 200 -14.20 8.02 -12.95
C VAL A 200 -14.63 8.00 -14.41
N GLY A 201 -14.96 9.17 -14.96
CA GLY A 201 -15.20 9.32 -16.40
C GLY A 201 -13.95 8.98 -17.21
N GLY A 202 -13.96 7.82 -17.88
CA GLY A 202 -12.86 7.35 -18.74
C GLY A 202 -11.91 6.34 -18.12
N PHE A 203 -12.03 6.03 -16.82
CA PHE A 203 -11.25 4.96 -16.18
C PHE A 203 -12.03 4.29 -15.07
N GLN A 204 -11.98 2.95 -15.04
CA GLN A 204 -12.49 2.14 -13.94
C GLN A 204 -11.51 1.00 -13.68
N GLY A 205 -11.14 0.78 -12.43
CA GLY A 205 -10.19 -0.27 -12.10
C GLY A 205 -10.07 -0.52 -10.60
N CYS A 206 -9.63 -1.73 -10.27
CA CYS A 206 -9.27 -2.09 -8.90
C CYS A 206 -7.83 -1.66 -8.66
N LEU A 207 -7.65 -0.61 -7.84
CA LEU A 207 -6.35 -0.02 -7.51
C LEU A 207 -6.01 -0.16 -6.02
N ASP A 208 -7.04 -0.35 -5.20
CA ASP A 208 -6.95 -0.39 -3.75
C ASP A 208 -6.98 -1.82 -3.24
N TYR A 209 -6.12 -2.14 -2.28
CA TYR A 209 -6.06 -3.49 -1.69
C TYR A 209 -5.84 -3.42 -0.18
N ILE A 210 -6.32 -4.46 0.49
CA ILE A 210 -5.90 -4.82 1.86
C ILE A 210 -5.27 -6.19 1.72
N PHE A 211 -3.95 -6.24 1.64
CA PHE A 211 -3.19 -7.48 1.62
C PHE A 211 -3.00 -8.00 3.05
N VAL A 212 -3.23 -9.29 3.22
CA VAL A 212 -3.04 -9.99 4.49
C VAL A 212 -2.32 -11.30 4.25
N GLU A 213 -1.69 -11.83 5.30
CA GLU A 213 -1.12 -13.17 5.30
C GLU A 213 -2.20 -14.20 5.69
N PRO A 214 -2.79 -14.95 4.74
CA PRO A 214 -4.00 -15.74 4.99
C PRO A 214 -3.78 -16.92 5.96
N HIS A 215 -2.52 -17.28 6.22
CA HIS A 215 -2.16 -18.35 7.15
C HIS A 215 -2.15 -17.88 8.62
N VAL A 216 -2.08 -16.57 8.87
CA VAL A 216 -2.12 -15.97 10.22
C VAL A 216 -3.32 -15.04 10.43
N LEU A 217 -3.87 -14.47 9.35
CA LEU A 217 -4.99 -13.53 9.36
C LEU A 217 -6.17 -14.10 8.57
N GLN A 218 -7.26 -14.44 9.27
CA GLN A 218 -8.47 -14.96 8.62
C GLN A 218 -9.45 -13.84 8.32
N VAL A 219 -9.92 -13.78 7.07
CA VAL A 219 -10.99 -12.84 6.68
C VAL A 219 -12.33 -13.45 7.09
N GLU A 220 -12.98 -12.88 8.09
CA GLU A 220 -14.29 -13.34 8.57
C GLU A 220 -15.42 -12.80 7.69
N GLN A 221 -15.29 -11.54 7.26
CA GLN A 221 -16.33 -10.88 6.49
C GLN A 221 -15.74 -9.82 5.56
N VAL A 222 -16.34 -9.69 4.37
CA VAL A 222 -16.10 -8.60 3.44
C VAL A 222 -17.38 -7.77 3.36
N ILE A 223 -17.31 -6.47 3.65
CA ILE A 223 -18.47 -5.59 3.51
C ILE A 223 -18.72 -5.34 2.01
N PRO A 224 -19.94 -5.55 1.48
CA PRO A 224 -20.22 -5.35 0.05
C PRO A 224 -19.86 -3.94 -0.44
N LEU A 225 -19.36 -3.81 -1.68
CA LEU A 225 -19.22 -2.50 -2.32
C LEU A 225 -20.61 -1.98 -2.73
N PRO A 226 -20.77 -0.65 -2.90
CA PRO A 226 -21.92 -0.07 -3.58
C PRO A 226 -22.20 -0.76 -4.92
N GLY A 227 -23.49 -0.97 -5.22
CA GLY A 227 -23.90 -1.56 -6.48
C GLY A 227 -23.57 -0.65 -7.68
N LEU A 228 -23.43 -1.20 -8.88
CA LEU A 228 -23.13 -0.42 -10.08
C LEU A 228 -24.14 0.72 -10.33
N GLN A 229 -25.43 0.48 -10.04
CA GLN A 229 -26.46 1.49 -10.16
C GLN A 229 -26.18 2.70 -9.26
N GLU A 230 -25.74 2.46 -8.02
CA GLU A 230 -25.41 3.51 -7.06
C GLU A 230 -24.21 4.33 -7.56
N VAL A 231 -23.15 3.65 -7.98
CA VAL A 231 -21.90 4.25 -8.50
C VAL A 231 -22.13 5.09 -9.76
N THR A 232 -23.05 4.66 -10.63
CA THR A 232 -23.31 5.32 -11.93
C THR A 232 -24.50 6.29 -11.89
N THR A 233 -25.15 6.49 -10.73
CA THR A 233 -26.27 7.44 -10.59
C THR A 233 -25.93 8.83 -11.12
N CYS A 234 -24.68 9.28 -10.90
CA CYS A 234 -24.17 10.56 -11.40
C CYS A 234 -23.10 10.37 -12.48
N VAL A 235 -23.22 9.33 -13.32
CA VAL A 235 -22.27 8.89 -14.35
C VAL A 235 -21.00 8.25 -13.78
N ALA A 236 -20.33 8.90 -12.82
CA ALA A 236 -19.12 8.42 -12.19
C ALA A 236 -18.95 9.01 -10.77
N LEU A 237 -17.84 8.69 -10.13
CA LEU A 237 -17.42 9.25 -8.84
C LEU A 237 -16.39 10.39 -9.03
N PRO A 238 -16.26 11.34 -8.07
CA PRO A 238 -17.14 11.55 -6.92
C PRO A 238 -18.53 12.05 -7.34
N SER A 239 -19.50 11.98 -6.42
CA SER A 239 -20.87 12.46 -6.63
C SER A 239 -21.43 13.13 -5.38
N ILE A 240 -22.64 13.68 -5.48
CA ILE A 240 -23.36 14.25 -4.32
C ILE A 240 -23.62 13.21 -3.21
N SER A 241 -23.59 11.93 -3.55
CA SER A 241 -23.83 10.81 -2.63
C SER A 241 -22.55 10.06 -2.27
N HIS A 242 -21.41 10.39 -2.88
CA HIS A 242 -20.16 9.67 -2.67
C HIS A 242 -18.94 10.61 -2.76
N PRO A 243 -18.19 10.83 -1.66
CA PRO A 243 -17.28 11.97 -1.51
C PRO A 243 -15.89 11.80 -2.13
N SER A 244 -15.59 10.66 -2.77
CA SER A 244 -14.28 10.34 -3.38
C SER A 244 -14.48 9.65 -4.72
N ASP A 245 -13.51 9.72 -5.61
CA ASP A 245 -13.43 8.89 -6.81
C ASP A 245 -13.11 7.41 -6.50
N HIS A 246 -12.63 7.11 -5.29
CA HIS A 246 -12.41 5.77 -4.78
C HIS A 246 -13.56 5.30 -3.87
N ILE A 247 -13.73 3.98 -3.78
CA ILE A 247 -14.69 3.29 -2.94
C ILE A 247 -13.93 2.69 -1.75
N GLN A 248 -14.42 2.94 -0.54
CA GLN A 248 -13.79 2.43 0.69
C GLN A 248 -13.75 0.91 0.74
N HIS A 249 -12.58 0.36 1.10
CA HIS A 249 -12.41 -1.05 1.40
C HIS A 249 -12.74 -1.33 2.87
N SER A 250 -13.50 -2.38 3.13
CA SER A 250 -13.85 -2.79 4.49
C SER A 250 -13.92 -4.31 4.59
N THR A 251 -13.05 -4.86 5.43
CA THR A 251 -12.97 -6.28 5.78
C THR A 251 -12.91 -6.43 7.29
N ILE A 252 -13.44 -7.55 7.79
CA ILE A 252 -13.30 -7.99 9.18
C ILE A 252 -12.28 -9.12 9.17
N THR A 253 -11.19 -8.93 9.90
CA THR A 253 -10.10 -9.89 9.99
C THR A 253 -9.91 -10.33 11.44
N ALA A 254 -9.86 -11.64 11.66
CA ALA A 254 -9.46 -12.24 12.92
C ALA A 254 -7.95 -12.52 12.90
N PHE A 255 -7.29 -12.18 14.00
CA PHE A 255 -5.87 -12.40 14.25
C PHE A 255 -5.67 -12.69 15.73
#